data_AF-A0A2P8H6B7-F1
#
_entry.id   AF-A0A2P8H6B7-F1
#
_cell.length_a   1.000
_cell.length_b   1.000
_cell.length_c   1.000
_cell.angle_alpha   90.00
_cell.angle_beta   90.00
_cell.angle_gamma   90.00
#
_symmetry.space_group_name_H-M   'P 1'
#
loop_
_entity.id
_entity.type
_entity.pdbx_description
1 polymer ?
#
loop_
_entity_poly.entity_id
_entity_poly.type
_entity_poly.pdbx_seq_one_letter_code
_entity_poly.pdbx_strand_id
1 'polypeptide(L)'
;MSVKWLEWAQRIQSLAQAGLTYTNNVYDIERFEELRTISTEIMNEYTGHEMEKLRNLFAYETGYQTPKVDIRGAVFQNGKILLVREIIDDKWSLPGGFCDVGLSPAENIVKEIKEESGFDVVPTKLLALLDMKKHEHPPQPFHYYKVFIQCNIVAGKAEIGIETKDVQFFSENNLPELSLARNTEAQIQLLFEFSRDPQKETVFD
;
A
#
# COMPACT_ATOMS: atom_id res chain seq x y z
N MET A 1 -11.80 19.66 -2.06
CA MET A 1 -11.74 20.07 -0.63
C MET A 1 -10.34 19.77 -0.12
N SER A 2 -9.78 20.63 0.74
CA SER A 2 -8.49 20.34 1.37
C SER A 2 -8.64 19.15 2.32
N VAL A 3 -7.77 18.14 2.20
CA VAL A 3 -7.75 16.95 3.06
C VAL A 3 -6.90 17.14 4.33
N LYS A 4 -6.60 18.39 4.70
CA LYS A 4 -5.81 18.71 5.90
C LYS A 4 -6.40 18.14 7.19
N TRP A 5 -7.73 18.01 7.26
CA TRP A 5 -8.40 17.39 8.40
C TRP A 5 -7.94 15.92 8.60
N LEU A 6 -7.72 15.18 7.52
CA LEU A 6 -7.27 13.79 7.55
C LEU A 6 -5.82 13.70 8.02
N GLU A 7 -4.96 14.60 7.54
CA GLU A 7 -3.58 14.69 8.01
C GLU A 7 -3.49 15.01 9.52
N TRP A 8 -4.34 15.92 10.01
CA TRP A 8 -4.42 16.24 11.42
C TRP A 8 -4.93 15.05 12.24
N ALA A 9 -5.99 14.37 11.79
CA ALA A 9 -6.51 13.18 12.45
C ALA A 9 -5.44 12.08 12.56
N GLN A 10 -4.74 11.78 11.46
CA GLN A 10 -3.62 10.82 11.44
C GLN A 10 -2.50 11.21 12.39
N ARG A 11 -2.12 12.49 12.42
CA ARG A 11 -1.03 12.96 13.28
C ARG A 11 -1.39 12.93 14.76
N ILE A 12 -2.61 13.35 15.12
CA ILE A 12 -3.11 13.30 16.51
C ILE A 12 -3.14 11.84 16.97
N GLN A 13 -3.69 10.94 16.15
CA GLN A 13 -3.74 9.51 16.44
C GLN A 13 -2.34 8.93 16.71
N SER A 14 -1.37 9.22 15.84
CA SER A 14 0.00 8.75 15.97
C SER A 14 0.67 9.24 17.25
N LEU A 15 0.52 10.53 17.58
CA LEU A 15 1.08 11.10 18.81
C LEU A 15 0.42 10.53 20.07
N ALA A 16 -0.91 10.37 20.06
CA ALA A 16 -1.66 9.78 21.16
C ALA A 16 -1.23 8.34 21.41
N GLN A 17 -1.14 7.54 20.35
CA GLN A 17 -0.77 6.13 20.44
C GLN A 17 0.68 5.93 20.89
N ALA A 18 1.61 6.80 20.44
CA ALA A 18 2.97 6.83 20.95
C ALA A 18 3.03 7.17 22.45
N GLY A 19 2.23 8.15 22.88
CA GLY A 19 2.08 8.52 24.28
C GLY A 19 1.63 7.35 25.15
N LEU A 20 0.53 6.70 24.75
CA LEU A 20 -0.02 5.51 25.44
C LEU A 20 0.95 4.34 25.50
N THR A 21 1.84 4.21 24.52
CA THR A 21 2.80 3.11 24.46
C THR A 21 3.94 3.27 25.46
N TYR A 22 4.41 4.50 25.69
CA TYR A 22 5.64 4.74 26.45
C TYR A 22 5.41 5.35 27.83
N THR A 23 4.25 5.96 28.09
CA THR A 23 3.96 6.55 29.39
C THR A 23 3.50 5.51 30.40
N ASN A 24 3.89 5.71 31.67
CA ASN A 24 3.34 4.99 32.81
C ASN A 24 2.55 5.93 33.76
N ASN A 25 2.41 7.21 33.40
CA ASN A 25 1.72 8.21 34.22
C ASN A 25 0.22 8.19 33.94
N VAL A 26 -0.59 7.90 34.97
CA VAL A 26 -2.06 7.78 34.87
C VAL A 26 -2.75 9.02 34.30
N TYR A 27 -2.25 10.22 34.59
CA TYR A 27 -2.82 11.46 34.06
C TYR A 27 -2.47 11.68 32.58
N ASP A 28 -1.29 11.24 32.16
CA ASP A 28 -0.91 11.33 30.75
C ASP A 28 -1.64 10.28 29.92
N ILE A 29 -1.89 9.08 30.47
CA ILE A 29 -2.73 8.06 29.84
C ILE A 29 -4.12 8.63 29.54
N GLU A 30 -4.78 9.26 30.51
CA GLU A 30 -6.10 9.86 30.30
C GLU A 30 -6.09 10.92 29.18
N ARG A 31 -5.08 11.78 29.15
CA ARG A 31 -4.91 12.80 28.09
C ARG A 31 -4.70 12.18 26.72
N PHE A 32 -3.88 11.13 26.62
CA PHE A 32 -3.65 10.48 25.34
C PHE A 32 -4.87 9.70 24.86
N GLU A 33 -5.67 9.12 25.76
CA GLU A 33 -6.97 8.53 25.40
C GLU A 33 -7.98 9.58 24.88
N GLU A 34 -7.98 10.77 25.47
CA GLU A 34 -8.79 11.89 25.00
C GLU A 34 -8.36 12.33 23.59
N LEU A 35 -7.05 12.50 23.35
CA LEU A 35 -6.51 12.81 22.03
C LEU A 35 -6.88 11.74 20.98
N ARG A 36 -6.84 10.45 21.35
CA ARG A 36 -7.25 9.33 20.50
C ARG A 36 -8.75 9.34 20.19
N THR A 37 -9.57 9.83 21.12
CA THR A 37 -11.00 10.02 20.90
C THR A 37 -11.25 11.16 19.92
N ILE A 38 -10.59 12.30 20.10
CA ILE A 38 -10.70 13.48 19.22
C ILE A 38 -10.31 13.13 17.78
N SER A 39 -9.21 12.41 17.55
CA SER A 39 -8.81 11.99 16.20
C SER A 39 -9.87 11.11 15.53
N THR A 40 -10.52 10.23 16.28
CA THR A 40 -11.61 9.38 15.77
C THR A 40 -12.87 10.20 15.47
N GLU A 41 -13.20 11.18 16.30
CA GLU A 41 -14.33 12.10 16.07
C GLU A 41 -14.13 12.92 14.79
N ILE A 42 -12.91 13.40 14.53
CA ILE A 42 -12.57 14.08 13.27
C ILE A 42 -12.81 13.13 12.09
N MET A 43 -12.39 11.86 12.18
CA MET A 43 -12.65 10.89 11.11
C MET A 43 -14.15 10.67 10.88
N ASN A 44 -14.94 10.54 11.95
CA ASN A 44 -16.38 10.34 11.85
C ASN A 44 -17.09 11.53 11.20
N GLU A 45 -16.83 12.74 11.68
CA GLU A 45 -17.46 13.97 11.18
C GLU A 45 -17.29 14.13 9.66
N TYR A 46 -16.12 13.79 9.13
CA TYR A 46 -15.80 13.99 7.71
C TYR A 46 -16.03 12.76 6.82
N THR A 47 -16.28 11.57 7.37
CA THR A 47 -16.53 10.34 6.60
C THR A 47 -17.94 9.78 6.75
N GLY A 48 -18.67 10.17 7.80
CA GLY A 48 -20.02 9.67 8.10
C GLY A 48 -20.08 8.19 8.50
N HIS A 49 -18.94 7.58 8.86
CA HIS A 49 -18.85 6.19 9.28
C HIS A 49 -19.07 6.01 10.79
N GLU A 50 -19.71 4.91 11.20
CA GLU A 50 -19.94 4.59 12.60
C GLU A 50 -18.64 4.61 13.44
N MET A 51 -18.67 5.32 14.56
CA MET A 51 -17.52 5.50 15.48
C MET A 51 -16.86 4.18 15.89
N GLU A 52 -17.64 3.10 16.07
CA GLU A 52 -17.12 1.80 16.46
C GLU A 52 -16.26 1.16 15.36
N LYS A 53 -16.68 1.27 14.10
CA LYS A 53 -15.88 0.81 12.94
C LYS A 53 -14.61 1.62 12.79
N LEU A 54 -14.69 2.94 13.01
CA LEU A 54 -13.51 3.82 12.96
C LEU A 54 -12.52 3.52 14.07
N ARG A 55 -12.96 3.28 15.31
CA ARG A 55 -12.06 2.87 16.41
C ARG A 55 -11.34 1.56 16.08
N ASN A 56 -12.06 0.56 15.58
CA ASN A 56 -11.48 -0.73 15.25
C ASN A 56 -10.49 -0.65 14.07
N LEU A 57 -10.79 0.19 13.07
CA LEU A 57 -9.92 0.37 11.90
C LEU A 57 -8.68 1.22 12.23
N PHE A 58 -8.86 2.33 12.95
CA PHE A 58 -7.88 3.42 13.03
C PHE A 58 -7.14 3.51 14.37
N ALA A 59 -7.77 3.03 15.46
CA ALA A 59 -7.29 3.26 16.83
C ALA A 59 -7.02 1.97 17.63
N TYR A 60 -7.15 0.80 17.03
CA TYR A 60 -6.99 -0.49 17.71
C TYR A 60 -5.52 -0.94 17.85
N GLU A 61 -4.61 -0.40 17.04
CA GLU A 61 -3.19 -0.77 17.12
C GLU A 61 -2.58 -0.41 18.47
N THR A 62 -1.72 -1.28 18.97
CA THR A 62 -0.90 -1.04 20.17
C THR A 62 0.56 -0.86 19.78
N GLY A 63 1.35 -0.19 20.62
CA GLY A 63 2.72 0.16 20.26
C GLY A 63 2.82 1.47 19.48
N TYR A 64 4.03 1.81 19.04
CA TYR A 64 4.28 3.04 18.28
C TYR A 64 3.75 2.92 16.85
N GLN A 65 2.92 3.86 16.41
CA GLN A 65 2.42 3.85 15.03
C GLN A 65 3.50 4.24 14.03
N THR A 66 3.67 3.42 13.00
CA THR A 66 4.52 3.69 11.85
C THR A 66 3.67 3.79 10.58
N PRO A 67 4.19 4.36 9.48
CA PRO A 67 3.62 4.10 8.17
C PRO A 67 3.50 2.59 7.95
N LYS A 68 2.39 2.16 7.34
CA LYS A 68 2.20 0.78 6.89
C LYS A 68 3.06 0.52 5.66
N VAL A 69 3.38 -0.73 5.40
CA VAL A 69 4.16 -1.13 4.22
C VAL A 69 3.24 -1.84 3.24
N ASP A 70 3.15 -1.31 2.03
CA ASP A 70 2.49 -1.90 0.87
C ASP A 70 3.57 -2.34 -0.14
N ILE A 71 3.49 -3.58 -0.61
CA ILE A 71 4.46 -4.19 -1.53
C ILE A 71 3.80 -4.35 -2.90
N ARG A 72 4.52 -4.04 -3.97
CA ARG A 72 4.04 -4.14 -5.36
C ARG A 72 5.06 -4.82 -6.25
N GLY A 73 4.58 -5.74 -7.07
CA GLY A 73 5.39 -6.61 -7.92
C GLY A 73 5.47 -6.10 -9.34
N ALA A 74 6.69 -5.80 -9.81
CA ALA A 74 6.94 -5.46 -11.20
C ALA A 74 7.43 -6.72 -11.94
N VAL A 75 6.54 -7.35 -12.70
CA VAL A 75 6.86 -8.52 -13.52
C VAL A 75 6.76 -8.14 -14.99
N PHE A 76 7.87 -8.25 -15.72
CA PHE A 76 7.93 -7.91 -17.14
C PHE A 76 8.00 -9.17 -18.01
N GLN A 77 7.23 -9.17 -19.10
CA GLN A 77 7.30 -10.18 -20.15
C GLN A 77 7.10 -9.51 -21.51
N ASN A 78 8.03 -9.70 -22.44
CA ASN A 78 7.98 -9.14 -23.81
C ASN A 78 7.70 -7.62 -23.85
N GLY A 79 8.36 -6.85 -22.97
CA GLY A 79 8.20 -5.39 -22.89
C GLY A 79 6.84 -4.93 -22.33
N LYS A 80 6.09 -5.83 -21.69
CA LYS A 80 4.81 -5.54 -21.03
C LYS A 80 4.91 -5.87 -19.55
N ILE A 81 4.15 -5.16 -18.72
CA ILE A 81 4.08 -5.37 -17.27
C ILE A 81 2.83 -6.15 -16.88
N LEU A 82 2.96 -7.06 -15.92
CA LEU A 82 1.85 -7.80 -15.34
C LEU A 82 0.98 -6.87 -14.49
N LEU A 83 -0.32 -6.87 -14.75
CA LEU A 83 -1.34 -6.27 -13.90
C LEU A 83 -2.42 -7.30 -13.60
N VAL A 84 -3.08 -7.13 -12.46
CA VAL A 84 -4.25 -7.90 -12.04
C VAL A 84 -5.44 -6.96 -11.91
N ARG A 85 -6.65 -7.46 -12.20
CA ARG A 85 -7.90 -6.70 -12.08
C ARG A 85 -8.64 -7.12 -10.83
N GLU A 86 -8.83 -6.21 -9.88
CA GLU A 86 -9.46 -6.55 -8.60
C GLU A 86 -10.98 -6.57 -8.65
N ILE A 87 -11.60 -7.41 -7.83
CA ILE A 87 -13.06 -7.50 -7.74
C ILE A 87 -13.68 -6.20 -7.23
N ILE A 88 -13.03 -5.58 -6.23
CA ILE A 88 -13.59 -4.52 -5.39
C ILE A 88 -13.85 -3.21 -6.14
N ASP A 89 -12.93 -2.81 -7.03
CA ASP A 89 -13.04 -1.55 -7.79
C ASP A 89 -13.07 -1.76 -9.31
N ASP A 90 -12.97 -3.02 -9.77
CA ASP A 90 -12.99 -3.42 -11.18
C ASP A 90 -11.90 -2.75 -12.04
N LYS A 91 -10.81 -2.33 -11.40
CA LYS A 91 -9.65 -1.63 -12.00
C LYS A 91 -8.38 -2.46 -11.88
N TRP A 92 -7.33 -1.99 -12.55
CA TRP A 92 -6.07 -2.73 -12.67
C TRP A 92 -4.97 -2.18 -11.75
N SER A 93 -4.21 -3.08 -11.16
CA SER A 93 -3.04 -2.74 -10.36
C SER A 93 -1.92 -3.76 -10.53
N LEU A 94 -0.72 -3.36 -10.10
CA LEU A 94 0.37 -4.30 -9.89
C LEU A 94 -0.06 -5.31 -8.82
N PRO A 95 0.27 -6.60 -9.00
CA PRO A 95 0.03 -7.58 -7.97
C PRO A 95 0.78 -7.20 -6.69
N GLY A 96 0.15 -7.41 -5.54
CA GLY A 96 0.69 -7.03 -4.25
C GLY A 96 -0.33 -6.47 -3.28
N GLY A 97 0.10 -6.26 -2.03
CA GLY A 97 -0.76 -5.82 -0.95
C GLY A 97 0.03 -5.42 0.28
N PHE A 98 -0.56 -5.64 1.45
CA PHE A 98 0.10 -5.41 2.73
C PHE A 98 1.22 -6.43 2.96
N CYS A 99 2.29 -6.02 3.64
CA CYS A 99 3.27 -6.98 4.14
C CYS A 99 2.75 -7.70 5.39
N ASP A 100 2.67 -9.02 5.31
CA ASP A 100 2.37 -9.88 6.46
C ASP A 100 3.53 -9.91 7.46
N VAL A 101 3.17 -9.89 8.74
CA VAL A 101 4.13 -10.00 9.84
C VAL A 101 4.78 -11.38 9.82
N GLY A 102 6.11 -11.42 9.88
CA GLY A 102 6.90 -12.66 9.87
C GLY A 102 7.40 -13.06 8.49
N LEU A 103 7.01 -12.36 7.43
CA LEU A 103 7.55 -12.51 6.09
C LEU A 103 8.45 -11.32 5.73
N SER A 104 9.56 -11.59 5.06
CA SER A 104 10.38 -10.54 4.43
C SER A 104 9.62 -9.87 3.27
N PRO A 105 10.04 -8.68 2.79
CA PRO A 105 9.42 -8.06 1.62
C PRO A 105 9.48 -8.95 0.36
N ALA A 106 10.57 -9.72 0.22
CA ALA A 106 10.76 -10.67 -0.88
C ALA A 106 9.78 -11.85 -0.80
N GLU A 107 9.55 -12.41 0.38
CA GLU A 107 8.59 -13.50 0.58
C GLU A 107 7.15 -13.02 0.40
N ASN A 108 6.82 -11.84 0.93
CA ASN A 108 5.51 -11.21 0.72
C ASN A 108 5.20 -11.07 -0.77
N ILE A 109 6.11 -10.49 -1.56
CA ILE A 109 5.77 -10.25 -2.96
C ILE A 109 5.65 -11.54 -3.79
N VAL A 110 6.40 -12.59 -3.42
CA VAL A 110 6.26 -13.91 -4.05
C VAL A 110 4.89 -14.51 -3.74
N LYS A 111 4.43 -14.43 -2.48
CA LYS A 111 3.10 -14.87 -2.06
C LYS A 111 2.01 -14.14 -2.84
N GLU A 112 2.03 -12.81 -2.82
CA GLU A 112 0.98 -11.99 -3.46
C GLU A 112 0.89 -12.25 -4.96
N ILE A 113 2.02 -12.25 -5.68
CA ILE A 113 2.03 -12.54 -7.12
C ILE A 113 1.45 -13.94 -7.39
N LYS A 114 1.79 -14.93 -6.55
CA LYS A 114 1.27 -16.29 -6.73
C LYS A 114 -0.24 -16.34 -6.53
N GLU A 115 -0.75 -15.73 -5.48
CA GLU A 115 -2.18 -15.74 -5.12
C GLU A 115 -3.04 -14.97 -6.12
N GLU A 116 -2.56 -13.84 -6.63
CA GLU A 116 -3.34 -12.95 -7.49
C GLU A 116 -3.19 -13.25 -8.98
N SER A 117 -2.10 -13.90 -9.41
CA SER A 117 -1.81 -14.11 -10.83
C SER A 117 -1.49 -15.55 -11.24
N GLY A 118 -1.31 -16.46 -10.28
CA GLY A 118 -0.95 -17.85 -10.52
C GLY A 118 0.52 -18.11 -10.87
N PHE A 119 1.32 -17.06 -11.10
CA PHE A 119 2.73 -17.18 -11.48
C PHE A 119 3.63 -17.46 -10.27
N ASP A 120 4.59 -18.36 -10.48
CA ASP A 120 5.71 -18.55 -9.55
C ASP A 120 6.85 -17.65 -9.99
N VAL A 121 7.35 -16.82 -9.07
CA VAL A 121 8.36 -15.81 -9.38
C VAL A 121 9.54 -15.84 -8.43
N VAL A 122 10.65 -15.26 -8.87
CA VAL A 122 11.82 -14.95 -8.04
C VAL A 122 12.04 -13.44 -8.00
N PRO A 123 12.16 -12.82 -6.81
CA PRO A 123 12.48 -11.40 -6.69
C PRO A 123 13.94 -11.16 -7.09
N THR A 124 14.20 -10.10 -7.85
CA THR A 124 15.50 -9.83 -8.46
C THR A 124 16.08 -8.47 -8.13
N LYS A 125 15.25 -7.44 -7.92
CA LYS A 125 15.73 -6.08 -7.66
C LYS A 125 14.70 -5.25 -6.89
N LEU A 126 15.16 -4.48 -5.90
CA LEU A 126 14.38 -3.40 -5.30
C LEU A 126 14.39 -2.19 -6.24
N LEU A 127 13.23 -1.83 -6.79
CA LEU A 127 13.10 -0.76 -7.76
C LEU A 127 12.88 0.59 -7.09
N ALA A 128 11.93 0.64 -6.15
CA ALA A 128 11.63 1.87 -5.44
C ALA A 128 11.07 1.66 -4.03
N LEU A 129 11.27 2.66 -3.16
CA LEU A 129 10.63 2.84 -1.86
C LEU A 129 10.05 4.25 -1.81
N LEU A 130 8.73 4.39 -1.97
CA LEU A 130 8.09 5.69 -2.15
C LEU A 130 7.09 5.97 -1.02
N ASP A 131 7.08 7.20 -0.52
CA ASP A 131 6.04 7.70 0.37
C ASP A 131 4.78 8.02 -0.44
N MET A 132 3.70 7.28 -0.19
CA MET A 132 2.42 7.46 -0.88
C MET A 132 1.93 8.92 -0.88
N LYS A 133 2.23 9.73 0.15
CA LYS A 133 1.80 11.14 0.22
C LYS A 133 2.52 12.07 -0.76
N LYS A 134 3.65 11.64 -1.34
CA LYS A 134 4.41 12.42 -2.33
C LYS A 134 4.02 12.13 -3.77
N HIS A 135 3.08 11.21 -3.98
CA HIS A 135 2.57 10.80 -5.29
C HIS A 135 1.06 11.06 -5.37
N GLU A 136 0.51 11.12 -6.58
CA GLU A 136 -0.90 11.50 -6.84
C GLU A 136 -1.93 10.39 -6.50
N HIS A 137 -1.76 9.76 -5.33
CA HIS A 137 -2.74 8.82 -4.81
C HIS A 137 -3.98 9.55 -4.25
N PRO A 138 -5.18 8.95 -4.35
CA PRO A 138 -6.34 9.46 -3.65
C PRO A 138 -6.13 9.39 -2.11
N PRO A 139 -6.89 10.18 -1.32
CA PRO A 139 -6.81 10.14 0.13
C PRO A 139 -7.06 8.74 0.70
N GLN A 140 -6.22 8.32 1.65
CA GLN A 140 -6.27 7.01 2.31
C GLN A 140 -6.30 7.17 3.84
N PRO A 141 -6.96 6.26 4.58
CA PRO A 141 -7.06 6.32 6.03
C PRO A 141 -5.70 6.17 6.74
N PHE A 142 -4.74 5.49 6.13
CA PHE A 142 -3.39 5.27 6.68
C PHE A 142 -2.31 5.90 5.81
N HIS A 143 -1.15 6.12 6.42
CA HIS A 143 0.08 6.48 5.72
C HIS A 143 0.82 5.21 5.30
N TYR A 144 1.29 5.16 4.05
CA TYR A 144 1.97 4.00 3.48
C TYR A 144 3.34 4.37 2.90
N TYR A 145 4.31 3.51 3.15
CA TYR A 145 5.47 3.35 2.28
C TYR A 145 5.17 2.23 1.27
N LYS A 146 5.39 2.54 0.00
CA LYS A 146 5.18 1.65 -1.13
C LYS A 146 6.51 1.12 -1.64
N VAL A 147 6.70 -0.18 -1.53
CA VAL A 147 7.91 -0.89 -1.95
C VAL A 147 7.62 -1.57 -3.29
N PHE A 148 8.43 -1.30 -4.30
CA PHE A 148 8.30 -1.90 -5.63
C PHE A 148 9.45 -2.87 -5.87
N ILE A 149 9.14 -4.15 -6.09
CA ILE A 149 10.15 -5.20 -6.30
C ILE A 149 9.98 -5.80 -7.70
N GLN A 150 11.07 -5.86 -8.46
CA GLN A 150 11.11 -6.59 -9.72
C GLN A 150 11.18 -8.09 -9.48
N CYS A 151 10.32 -8.82 -10.18
CA CYS A 151 10.23 -10.27 -10.10
C CYS A 151 10.29 -10.90 -11.49
N ASN A 152 10.96 -12.05 -11.61
CA ASN A 152 11.02 -12.83 -12.84
C ASN A 152 10.18 -14.10 -12.70
N ILE A 153 9.36 -14.41 -13.71
CA ILE A 153 8.59 -15.65 -13.76
C ILE A 153 9.53 -16.84 -13.96
N VAL A 154 9.37 -17.86 -13.13
CA VAL A 154 10.10 -19.14 -13.23
C VAL A 154 9.17 -20.31 -13.52
N ALA A 155 7.89 -20.22 -13.17
CA ALA A 155 6.86 -21.21 -13.47
C ALA A 155 5.44 -20.61 -13.36
N GLY A 156 4.44 -21.46 -13.50
CA GLY A 156 3.03 -21.07 -13.41
C GLY A 156 2.45 -20.54 -14.74
N LYS A 157 1.17 -20.20 -14.68
CA LYS A 157 0.40 -19.62 -15.78
C LYS A 157 -0.60 -18.64 -15.20
N ALA A 158 -1.10 -17.73 -16.03
CA ALA A 158 -2.12 -16.78 -15.61
C ALA A 158 -3.34 -17.54 -15.07
N GLU A 159 -3.65 -17.29 -13.81
CA GLU A 159 -4.78 -17.86 -13.08
C GLU A 159 -5.31 -16.80 -12.12
N ILE A 160 -6.63 -16.68 -12.05
CA ILE A 160 -7.27 -15.72 -11.15
C ILE A 160 -7.28 -16.27 -9.71
N GLY A 161 -6.93 -15.40 -8.77
CA GLY A 161 -7.15 -15.63 -7.34
C GLY A 161 -8.58 -15.35 -6.88
N ILE A 162 -8.79 -15.43 -5.57
CA ILE A 162 -10.09 -15.16 -4.93
C ILE A 162 -10.52 -13.69 -5.10
N GLU A 163 -9.55 -12.77 -5.11
CA GLU A 163 -9.78 -11.32 -5.10
C GLU A 163 -9.61 -10.66 -6.47
N THR A 164 -9.16 -11.43 -7.47
CA THR A 164 -8.87 -10.96 -8.83
C THR A 164 -9.83 -11.55 -9.85
N LYS A 165 -10.25 -10.75 -10.83
CA LYS A 165 -11.12 -11.16 -11.95
C LYS A 165 -10.36 -11.46 -13.23
N ASP A 166 -9.17 -10.90 -13.40
CA ASP A 166 -8.40 -10.98 -14.63
C ASP A 166 -6.91 -10.73 -14.37
N VAL A 167 -6.05 -11.29 -15.24
CA VAL A 167 -4.59 -11.30 -15.12
C VAL A 167 -4.01 -11.12 -16.51
N GLN A 168 -3.37 -9.97 -16.78
CA GLN A 168 -2.90 -9.64 -18.12
C GLN A 168 -1.61 -8.83 -18.11
N PHE A 169 -0.93 -8.85 -19.26
CA PHE A 169 0.27 -8.04 -19.51
C PHE A 169 -0.06 -6.84 -20.40
N PHE A 170 0.31 -5.64 -19.94
CA PHE A 170 0.05 -4.38 -20.65
C PHE A 170 1.35 -3.69 -21.05
N SER A 171 1.35 -3.09 -22.24
CA SER A 171 2.48 -2.26 -22.68
C SER A 171 2.39 -0.86 -22.08
N GLU A 172 3.53 -0.21 -21.93
CA GLU A 172 3.66 1.17 -21.42
C GLU A 172 2.71 2.19 -22.10
N ASN A 173 2.50 2.06 -23.41
CA ASN A 173 1.66 2.96 -24.21
C ASN A 173 0.19 2.53 -24.32
N ASN A 174 -0.22 1.46 -23.61
CA ASN A 174 -1.58 0.93 -23.67
C ASN A 174 -1.98 0.36 -22.31
N LEU A 175 -1.85 1.19 -21.27
CA LEU A 175 -2.26 0.86 -19.91
C LEU A 175 -3.79 0.85 -19.80
N PRO A 176 -4.36 -0.05 -18.99
CA PRO A 176 -5.80 -0.09 -18.72
C PRO A 176 -6.19 0.99 -17.70
N GLU A 177 -7.48 1.04 -17.33
CA GLU A 177 -7.91 1.89 -16.21
C GLU A 177 -7.29 1.41 -14.88
N LEU A 178 -6.44 2.26 -14.28
CA LEU A 178 -5.67 1.93 -13.10
C LEU A 178 -6.43 2.20 -11.80
N SER A 179 -6.19 1.34 -10.80
CA SER A 179 -6.55 1.62 -9.41
C SER A 179 -5.54 2.58 -8.78
N LEU A 180 -5.85 3.88 -8.85
CA LEU A 180 -4.94 4.94 -8.38
C LEU A 180 -4.64 4.88 -6.88
N ALA A 181 -5.45 4.19 -6.08
CA ALA A 181 -5.16 3.91 -4.67
C ALA A 181 -3.91 3.03 -4.49
N ARG A 182 -3.64 2.14 -5.45
CA ARG A 182 -2.60 1.11 -5.38
C ARG A 182 -1.37 1.47 -6.19
N ASN A 183 -1.56 2.07 -7.37
CA ASN A 183 -0.49 2.54 -8.23
C ASN A 183 -0.94 3.72 -9.08
N THR A 184 -0.10 4.74 -9.17
CA THR A 184 -0.30 5.84 -10.12
C THR A 184 0.30 5.50 -11.48
N GLU A 185 -0.15 6.18 -12.53
CA GLU A 185 0.45 6.04 -13.85
C GLU A 185 1.94 6.41 -13.83
N ALA A 186 2.31 7.50 -13.16
CA ALA A 186 3.71 7.93 -13.01
C ALA A 186 4.60 6.85 -12.37
N GLN A 187 4.08 6.10 -11.39
CA GLN A 187 4.79 4.97 -10.81
C GLN A 187 4.96 3.83 -11.82
N ILE A 188 3.93 3.48 -12.59
CA ILE A 188 4.05 2.45 -13.63
C ILE A 188 5.08 2.85 -14.69
N GLN A 189 5.07 4.12 -15.13
CA GLN A 189 6.05 4.66 -16.06
C GLN A 189 7.48 4.56 -15.50
N LEU A 190 7.67 4.91 -14.21
CA LEU A 190 8.95 4.73 -13.52
C LEU A 190 9.43 3.26 -13.56
N LEU A 191 8.54 2.29 -13.38
CA LEU A 191 8.92 0.87 -13.45
C LEU A 191 9.37 0.46 -14.86
N PHE A 192 8.74 0.99 -15.91
CA PHE A 192 9.19 0.76 -17.29
C PHE A 192 10.58 1.36 -17.57
N GLU A 193 10.99 2.43 -16.88
CA GLU A 193 12.36 2.93 -16.96
C GLU A 193 13.38 1.89 -16.49
N PHE A 194 13.09 1.16 -15.40
CA PHE A 194 13.94 0.05 -14.94
C PHE A 194 13.95 -1.14 -15.91
N SER A 195 12.84 -1.38 -16.61
CA SER A 195 12.81 -2.40 -17.67
C SER A 195 13.68 -2.02 -18.86
N ARG A 196 13.83 -0.72 -19.16
CA ARG A 196 14.71 -0.21 -20.24
C ARG A 196 16.17 -0.14 -19.82
N ASP A 197 16.42 0.26 -18.58
CA ASP A 197 17.75 0.39 -17.99
C ASP A 197 17.86 -0.46 -16.71
N PRO A 198 18.30 -1.73 -16.84
CA PRO A 198 18.51 -2.60 -15.70
C PRO A 198 19.55 -2.10 -14.69
N GLN A 199 20.41 -1.14 -15.05
CA GLN A 199 21.43 -0.58 -14.16
C GLN A 199 20.95 0.68 -13.41
N LYS A 200 19.79 1.24 -13.77
CA LYS A 200 19.19 2.38 -13.07
C LYS A 200 19.17 2.14 -11.55
N GLU A 201 19.61 3.13 -10.78
CA GLU A 201 19.65 3.04 -9.33
C GLU A 201 18.23 3.04 -8.72
N THR A 202 18.08 2.37 -7.58
CA THR A 202 16.82 2.35 -6.82
C THR A 202 16.37 3.76 -6.46
N VAL A 203 15.08 4.05 -6.64
CA VAL A 203 14.50 5.37 -6.34
C VAL A 203 13.85 5.37 -4.96
N PHE A 204 14.08 6.41 -4.16
CA PHE A 204 13.43 6.59 -2.86
C PHE A 204 13.22 8.08 -2.56
N ASP A 205 12.24 8.38 -1.71
CA ASP A 205 11.90 9.73 -1.26
C ASP A 205 11.64 9.82 0.24
#